data_AF-X1U3D4-F1
#
_entry.id   AF-X1U3D4-F1
#
_cell.length_a   1.000
_cell.length_b   1.000
_cell.length_c   1.000
_cell.angle_alpha   90.00
_cell.angle_beta   90.00
_cell.angle_gamma   90.00
#
_symmetry.space_group_name_H-M   'P 1'
#
loop_
_entity.id
_entity.type
_entity.pdbx_description
1 polymer ?
#
loop_
_entity_poly.entity_id
_entity_poly.type
_entity_poly.pdbx_seq_one_letter_code
_entity_poly.pdbx_strand_id
1 'polypeptide(L)'
;MSSIKKSKSFNVTKLFESDEKLTFLVGAGASVEAPSQVPSTNDTMKALIKLSCANSEIETILKLQNLRFEVLVGIIHKSIEDDFRFLNFFTESDKPNLEHFVLAEMIKNGHFIITSNFDFLLEYALLQSNVPKKKIVPVITKKDYEKFSDPEKLYKNGKIPIYKIHSSHRNMITGEDTRTSFINTLKLIGLNQTKSN
;
A
#
# COMPACT_ATOMS: atom_id res chain seq x y z
N MET A 1 -5.71 -30.57 -21.94
CA MET A 1 -5.45 -29.92 -20.64
C MET A 1 -4.06 -30.33 -20.18
N SER A 2 -3.06 -29.45 -20.33
CA SER A 2 -1.69 -29.75 -19.94
C SER A 2 -1.60 -29.84 -18.42
N SER A 3 -1.15 -30.97 -17.92
CA SER A 3 -0.81 -31.17 -16.52
C SER A 3 0.23 -30.14 -16.10
N ILE A 4 -0.17 -29.22 -15.23
CA ILE A 4 0.80 -28.44 -14.45
C ILE A 4 1.54 -29.47 -13.60
N LYS A 5 2.75 -29.84 -14.03
CA LYS A 5 3.70 -30.59 -13.20
C LYS A 5 3.82 -29.81 -11.90
N LYS A 6 3.35 -30.39 -10.78
CA LYS A 6 3.67 -29.88 -9.43
C LYS A 6 5.18 -29.70 -9.40
N SER A 7 5.65 -28.45 -9.39
CA SER A 7 7.08 -28.20 -9.32
C SER A 7 7.58 -28.81 -8.01
N LYS A 8 8.83 -29.28 -8.04
CA LYS A 8 9.61 -29.59 -6.83
C LYS A 8 9.36 -28.50 -5.80
N SER A 9 9.17 -28.90 -4.54
CA SER A 9 8.78 -28.04 -3.41
C SER A 9 9.41 -26.65 -3.52
N PHE A 10 8.59 -25.63 -3.78
CA PHE A 10 9.01 -24.25 -3.73
C PHE A 10 9.54 -23.95 -2.32
N ASN A 11 10.78 -23.47 -2.22
CA ASN A 11 11.42 -23.14 -0.95
C ASN A 11 11.72 -21.64 -0.95
N VAL A 12 10.98 -20.91 -0.12
CA VAL A 12 11.09 -19.45 0.01
C VAL A 12 12.47 -19.03 0.52
N THR A 13 13.07 -19.81 1.43
CA THR A 13 14.41 -19.50 1.97
C THR A 13 15.46 -19.50 0.86
N LYS A 14 15.41 -20.48 -0.05
CA LYS A 14 16.32 -20.53 -1.21
C LYS A 14 16.12 -19.35 -2.16
N LEU A 15 14.89 -18.82 -2.25
CA LEU A 15 14.61 -17.64 -3.06
C LEU A 15 15.28 -16.40 -2.46
N PHE A 16 15.23 -16.24 -1.14
CA PHE A 16 15.89 -15.14 -0.44
C PHE A 16 17.43 -15.27 -0.37
N GLU A 17 17.96 -16.49 -0.45
CA GLU A 17 19.40 -16.76 -0.53
C GLU A 17 19.97 -16.59 -1.95
N SER A 18 19.12 -16.43 -2.97
CA SER A 18 19.57 -16.28 -4.34
C SER A 18 20.07 -14.86 -4.62
N ASP A 19 21.02 -14.73 -5.55
CA ASP A 19 21.50 -13.42 -6.05
C ASP A 19 20.46 -12.71 -6.96
N GLU A 20 19.29 -13.32 -7.19
CA GLU A 20 18.25 -12.74 -8.03
C GLU A 20 17.53 -11.58 -7.32
N LYS A 21 17.27 -10.51 -8.07
CA LYS A 21 16.47 -9.39 -7.55
C LYS A 21 15.00 -9.76 -7.53
N LEU A 22 14.44 -9.76 -6.33
CA LEU A 22 13.01 -9.99 -6.12
C LEU A 22 12.22 -8.68 -6.17
N THR A 23 10.95 -8.79 -6.56
CA THR A 23 9.97 -7.70 -6.41
C THR A 23 8.88 -8.17 -5.46
N PHE A 24 8.73 -7.47 -4.34
CA PHE A 24 7.69 -7.73 -3.35
C PHE A 24 6.46 -6.89 -3.67
N LEU A 25 5.32 -7.56 -3.81
CA LEU A 25 4.01 -6.95 -3.95
C LEU A 25 3.30 -7.01 -2.59
N VAL A 26 3.20 -5.87 -1.91
CA VAL A 26 2.78 -5.81 -0.51
C VAL A 26 1.41 -5.16 -0.40
N GLY A 27 0.45 -5.87 0.19
CA GLY A 27 -0.90 -5.36 0.47
C GLY A 27 -1.12 -5.09 1.95
N ALA A 28 -2.35 -4.66 2.28
CA ALA A 28 -2.72 -4.21 3.63
C ALA A 28 -2.55 -5.28 4.72
N GLY A 29 -2.53 -6.56 4.34
CA GLY A 29 -2.28 -7.68 5.25
C GLY A 29 -0.97 -7.55 6.03
N ALA A 30 0.07 -6.96 5.43
CA ALA A 30 1.37 -6.78 6.09
C ALA A 30 1.32 -5.84 7.30
N SER A 31 0.26 -5.04 7.41
CA SER A 31 0.12 -4.00 8.43
C SER A 31 -0.80 -4.37 9.58
N VAL A 32 -1.40 -5.57 9.55
CA VAL A 32 -2.39 -6.04 10.53
C VAL A 32 -1.75 -6.46 11.86
N GLU A 33 -0.63 -7.19 11.80
CA GLU A 33 -0.02 -7.75 13.00
C GLU A 33 0.57 -6.66 13.92
N ALA A 34 0.55 -6.93 15.23
CA ALA A 34 1.16 -6.05 16.21
C ALA A 34 2.67 -5.91 15.97
N PRO A 35 3.27 -4.74 16.27
CA PRO A 35 2.67 -3.52 16.84
C PRO A 35 2.01 -2.56 15.83
N SER A 36 1.94 -2.91 14.53
CA SER A 36 1.36 -2.00 13.51
C SER A 36 -0.14 -1.82 13.67
N GLN A 37 -0.87 -2.93 13.84
CA GLN A 37 -2.32 -2.96 14.15
C GLN A 37 -3.20 -2.09 13.22
N VAL A 38 -2.78 -1.93 11.97
CA VAL A 38 -3.58 -1.25 10.95
C VAL A 38 -4.63 -2.23 10.44
N PRO A 39 -5.92 -1.85 10.41
CA PRO A 39 -6.98 -2.79 10.07
C PRO A 39 -6.83 -3.29 8.63
N SER A 40 -7.24 -4.54 8.41
CA SER A 40 -7.32 -5.08 7.06
C SER A 40 -8.32 -4.30 6.21
N THR A 41 -8.21 -4.42 4.89
CA THR A 41 -9.19 -3.85 3.96
C THR A 41 -10.60 -4.35 4.26
N ASN A 42 -10.76 -5.64 4.59
CA ASN A 42 -12.07 -6.23 4.89
C ASN A 42 -12.67 -5.68 6.18
N ASP A 43 -11.87 -5.53 7.24
CA ASP A 43 -12.36 -4.99 8.51
C ASP A 43 -12.71 -3.51 8.38
N THR A 44 -11.91 -2.77 7.61
CA THR A 44 -12.20 -1.39 7.26
C THR A 44 -13.52 -1.27 6.50
N MET A 45 -13.73 -2.07 5.45
CA MET A 45 -14.99 -2.03 4.68
C MET A 45 -16.19 -2.34 5.58
N LYS A 46 -16.09 -3.36 6.44
CA LYS A 46 -17.15 -3.69 7.42
C LYS A 46 -17.44 -2.52 8.35
N ALA A 47 -16.41 -1.87 8.88
CA ALA A 47 -16.57 -0.73 9.77
C ALA A 47 -17.24 0.45 9.05
N LEU A 48 -16.76 0.80 7.85
CA LEU A 48 -17.34 1.86 7.05
C LEU A 48 -18.82 1.60 6.73
N ILE A 49 -19.17 0.41 6.25
CA ILE A 49 -20.57 0.04 5.94
C ILE A 49 -21.45 0.19 7.18
N LYS A 50 -20.99 -0.31 8.34
CA LYS A 50 -21.75 -0.21 9.60
C LYS A 50 -21.91 1.22 10.10
N LEU A 51 -20.94 2.10 9.82
CA LEU A 51 -20.96 3.49 10.27
C LEU A 51 -21.72 4.41 9.31
N SER A 52 -21.72 4.13 8.01
CA SER A 52 -22.25 5.03 6.99
C SER A 52 -23.59 4.62 6.38
N CYS A 53 -24.02 3.36 6.53
CA CYS A 53 -25.22 2.85 5.87
C CYS A 53 -26.39 2.70 6.84
N ALA A 54 -27.62 2.77 6.32
CA ALA A 54 -28.82 2.49 7.09
C ALA A 54 -28.81 1.04 7.60
N ASN A 55 -29.24 0.83 8.85
CA ASN A 55 -29.21 -0.49 9.49
C ASN A 55 -29.91 -1.59 8.68
N SER A 56 -30.97 -1.26 7.93
CA SER A 56 -31.68 -2.20 7.05
C SER A 56 -30.83 -2.74 5.89
N GLU A 57 -29.83 -1.97 5.46
CA GLU A 57 -29.03 -2.27 4.26
C GLU A 57 -27.70 -2.96 4.57
N ILE A 58 -27.24 -2.92 5.84
CA ILE A 58 -25.90 -3.40 6.23
C ILE A 58 -25.67 -4.85 5.77
N GLU A 59 -26.58 -5.76 6.09
CA GLU A 59 -26.45 -7.18 5.74
C GLU A 59 -26.50 -7.42 4.22
N THR A 60 -27.28 -6.62 3.50
CA THR A 60 -27.36 -6.70 2.04
C THR A 60 -26.05 -6.27 1.40
N ILE A 61 -25.48 -5.15 1.86
CA ILE A 61 -24.22 -4.60 1.33
C ILE A 61 -23.04 -5.52 1.68
N LEU A 62 -22.97 -6.05 2.91
CA LEU A 62 -21.90 -6.95 3.34
C LEU A 62 -21.85 -8.27 2.56
N LYS A 63 -22.96 -8.69 1.93
CA LYS A 63 -23.03 -9.90 1.09
C LYS A 63 -22.55 -9.67 -0.35
N LEU A 64 -22.26 -8.43 -0.75
CA LEU A 64 -21.74 -8.13 -2.09
C LEU A 64 -20.32 -8.71 -2.25
N GLN A 65 -20.18 -9.77 -3.03
CA GLN A 65 -18.90 -10.46 -3.21
C GLN A 65 -17.81 -9.63 -3.91
N ASN A 66 -18.21 -8.60 -4.66
CA ASN A 66 -17.31 -7.81 -5.49
C ASN A 66 -17.23 -6.33 -5.07
N LEU A 67 -17.65 -6.00 -3.86
CA LEU A 67 -17.49 -4.64 -3.35
C LEU A 67 -16.00 -4.39 -3.04
N ARG A 68 -15.37 -3.53 -3.83
CA ARG A 68 -13.98 -3.11 -3.63
C ARG A 68 -13.89 -1.88 -2.76
N PHE A 69 -12.79 -1.78 -2.03
CA PHE A 69 -12.51 -0.68 -1.11
C PHE A 69 -12.61 0.68 -1.79
N GLU A 70 -12.00 0.86 -2.96
CA GLU A 70 -11.95 2.13 -3.67
C GLU A 70 -13.33 2.58 -4.16
N VAL A 71 -14.21 1.61 -4.49
CA VAL A 71 -15.60 1.90 -4.86
C VAL A 71 -16.38 2.41 -3.65
N LEU A 72 -16.31 1.69 -2.52
CA LEU A 72 -17.00 2.09 -1.28
C LEU A 72 -16.52 3.46 -0.81
N VAL A 73 -15.20 3.64 -0.75
CA VAL A 73 -14.55 4.89 -0.33
C VAL A 73 -14.92 6.04 -1.27
N GLY A 74 -14.97 5.79 -2.59
CA GLY A 74 -15.44 6.76 -3.57
C GLY A 74 -16.92 7.15 -3.41
N ILE A 75 -17.80 6.21 -3.04
CA ILE A 75 -19.22 6.49 -2.73
C ILE A 75 -19.32 7.35 -1.48
N ILE A 76 -18.67 6.95 -0.38
CA ILE A 76 -18.68 7.69 0.89
C ILE A 76 -18.21 9.13 0.66
N HIS A 77 -17.09 9.32 -0.05
CA HIS A 77 -16.57 10.64 -0.37
C HIS A 77 -17.58 11.53 -1.10
N LYS A 78 -18.30 10.98 -2.10
CA LYS A 78 -19.35 11.73 -2.82
C LYS A 78 -20.52 12.10 -1.91
N SER A 79 -20.79 11.31 -0.88
CA SER A 79 -21.91 11.55 0.05
C SER A 79 -21.60 12.56 1.15
N ILE A 80 -20.34 12.64 1.61
CA ILE A 80 -19.95 13.48 2.76
C ILE A 80 -19.08 14.69 2.40
N GLU A 81 -18.69 14.84 1.13
CA GLU A 81 -17.81 15.92 0.63
C GLU A 81 -16.53 16.12 1.47
N ASP A 82 -15.94 15.04 1.97
CA ASP A 82 -14.72 15.08 2.79
C ASP A 82 -13.46 14.82 1.95
N ASP A 83 -12.35 15.49 2.22
CA ASP A 83 -11.08 15.29 1.50
C ASP A 83 -10.33 13.98 1.89
N PHE A 84 -11.09 12.91 2.13
CA PHE A 84 -10.63 11.61 2.62
C PHE A 84 -9.79 11.73 3.91
N ARG A 85 -10.14 12.66 4.80
CA ARG A 85 -9.45 12.84 6.09
C ARG A 85 -9.59 11.62 6.98
N PHE A 86 -10.69 10.88 6.87
CA PHE A 86 -10.84 9.61 7.61
C PHE A 86 -9.76 8.59 7.26
N LEU A 87 -9.17 8.63 6.06
CA LEU A 87 -8.05 7.75 5.68
C LEU A 87 -6.73 8.11 6.38
N ASN A 88 -6.64 9.26 7.04
CA ASN A 88 -5.46 9.62 7.84
C ASN A 88 -5.28 8.63 9.00
N PHE A 89 -6.37 7.99 9.46
CA PHE A 89 -6.33 6.95 10.49
C PHE A 89 -5.26 5.87 10.22
N PHE A 90 -5.11 5.45 8.95
CA PHE A 90 -4.13 4.43 8.55
C PHE A 90 -2.67 4.86 8.75
N THR A 91 -2.43 6.15 8.95
CA THR A 91 -1.10 6.74 9.06
C THR A 91 -0.73 7.16 10.48
N GLU A 92 -1.66 6.99 11.43
CA GLU A 92 -1.45 7.30 12.85
C GLU A 92 -0.48 6.32 13.51
N SER A 93 -0.38 5.08 13.00
CA SER A 93 0.58 4.10 13.50
C SER A 93 1.99 4.42 13.00
N ASP A 94 2.91 4.62 13.93
CA ASP A 94 4.35 4.80 13.69
C ASP A 94 5.19 3.57 14.09
N LYS A 95 4.51 2.45 14.35
CA LYS A 95 5.10 1.21 14.88
C LYS A 95 5.11 0.10 13.83
N PRO A 96 6.14 0.01 12.99
CA PRO A 96 6.29 -1.12 12.07
C PRO A 96 6.38 -2.45 12.83
N ASN A 97 5.76 -3.48 12.27
CA ASN A 97 5.88 -4.86 12.74
C ASN A 97 7.04 -5.60 12.05
N LEU A 98 7.22 -6.87 12.43
CA LEU A 98 8.31 -7.72 11.91
C LEU A 98 8.31 -7.80 10.38
N GLU A 99 7.14 -7.88 9.75
CA GLU A 99 7.05 -7.96 8.28
C GLU A 99 7.62 -6.71 7.61
N HIS A 100 7.35 -5.53 8.15
CA HIS A 100 7.94 -4.28 7.63
C HIS A 100 9.46 -4.27 7.81
N PHE A 101 9.99 -4.81 8.90
CA PHE A 101 11.44 -4.92 9.10
C PHE A 101 12.09 -5.91 8.15
N VAL A 102 11.43 -7.04 7.87
CA VAL A 102 11.89 -7.99 6.84
C VAL A 102 11.90 -7.29 5.48
N LEU A 103 10.83 -6.59 5.11
CA LEU A 103 10.75 -5.83 3.87
C LEU A 103 11.79 -4.70 3.78
N ALA A 104 12.04 -4.01 4.89
CA ALA A 104 13.09 -2.99 4.99
C ALA A 104 14.48 -3.59 4.77
N GLU A 105 14.75 -4.80 5.26
CA GLU A 105 16.00 -5.50 4.99
C GLU A 105 16.11 -5.93 3.53
N MET A 106 15.02 -6.46 2.96
CA MET A 106 14.99 -6.86 1.55
C MET A 106 15.27 -5.68 0.62
N ILE A 107 14.64 -4.53 0.85
CA ILE A 107 14.82 -3.35 0.01
C ILE A 107 16.21 -2.72 0.20
N LYS A 108 16.80 -2.79 1.40
CA LYS A 108 18.21 -2.39 1.63
C LYS A 108 19.19 -3.22 0.81
N ASN A 109 18.88 -4.51 0.59
CA ASN A 109 19.69 -5.43 -0.19
C ASN A 109 19.44 -5.34 -1.70
N GLY A 110 18.72 -4.31 -2.16
CA GLY A 110 18.56 -4.02 -3.60
C GLY A 110 17.37 -4.72 -4.25
N HIS A 111 16.50 -5.38 -3.46
CA HIS A 111 15.20 -5.86 -3.95
C HIS A 111 14.22 -4.70 -4.15
N PHE A 112 13.11 -4.94 -4.85
CA PHE A 112 12.11 -3.91 -5.13
C PHE A 112 10.85 -4.12 -4.30
N ILE A 113 10.19 -3.02 -3.93
CA ILE A 113 8.88 -3.06 -3.26
C ILE A 113 7.89 -2.20 -4.03
N ILE A 114 6.74 -2.79 -4.31
CA ILE A 114 5.53 -2.12 -4.78
C ILE A 114 4.41 -2.42 -3.79
N THR A 115 3.72 -1.39 -3.31
CA THR A 115 2.64 -1.57 -2.34
C THR A 115 1.40 -0.77 -2.69
N SER A 116 0.23 -1.32 -2.38
CA SER A 116 -1.06 -0.61 -2.40
C SER A 116 -1.36 0.09 -1.07
N ASN A 117 -0.49 -0.06 -0.07
CA ASN A 117 -0.65 0.58 1.22
C ASN A 117 -0.29 2.05 1.14
N PHE A 118 -1.09 2.89 1.78
CA PHE A 118 -0.88 4.34 1.87
C PHE A 118 -0.49 4.81 3.28
N ASP A 119 -0.29 3.88 4.23
CA ASP A 119 0.35 4.11 5.54
C ASP A 119 1.82 4.52 5.40
N PHE A 120 2.56 4.69 6.51
CA PHE A 120 3.98 5.06 6.50
C PHE A 120 4.91 4.00 7.11
N LEU A 121 4.42 2.78 7.31
CA LEU A 121 5.11 1.79 8.15
C LEU A 121 6.41 1.28 7.53
N LEU A 122 6.48 1.15 6.20
CA LEU A 122 7.74 0.79 5.54
C LEU A 122 8.79 1.91 5.62
N GLU A 123 8.38 3.17 5.49
CA GLU A 123 9.24 4.33 5.71
C GLU A 123 9.74 4.37 7.15
N TYR A 124 8.86 4.15 8.14
CA TYR A 124 9.25 4.05 9.55
C TYR A 124 10.22 2.89 9.79
N ALA A 125 9.97 1.70 9.22
CA ALA A 125 10.86 0.55 9.36
C ALA A 125 12.26 0.84 8.83
N LEU A 126 12.38 1.52 7.69
CA LEU A 126 13.68 1.93 7.12
C LEU A 126 14.40 2.94 8.01
N LEU A 127 13.69 3.96 8.50
CA LEU A 127 14.26 4.96 9.41
C LEU A 127 14.73 4.34 10.73
N GLN A 128 13.92 3.47 11.32
CA GLN A 128 14.26 2.73 12.54
C GLN A 128 15.39 1.72 12.32
N SER A 129 15.59 1.27 11.07
CA SER A 129 16.74 0.46 10.63
C SER A 129 17.98 1.30 10.26
N ASN A 130 18.04 2.55 10.72
CA ASN A 130 19.14 3.50 10.48
C ASN A 130 19.40 3.86 9.01
N VAL A 131 18.42 3.70 8.12
CA VAL A 131 18.54 4.21 6.76
C VAL A 131 18.44 5.73 6.78
N PRO A 132 19.44 6.48 6.29
CA PRO A 132 19.38 7.93 6.27
C PRO A 132 18.16 8.40 5.46
N LYS A 133 17.38 9.31 6.03
CA LYS A 133 16.18 9.92 5.42
C LYS A 133 16.37 10.32 3.96
N LYS A 134 17.53 10.91 3.61
CA LYS A 134 17.90 11.33 2.25
C LYS A 134 18.01 10.18 1.23
N LYS A 135 18.16 8.94 1.67
CA LYS A 135 18.23 7.75 0.80
C LYS A 135 16.86 7.20 0.46
N ILE A 136 15.86 7.40 1.31
CA ILE A 136 14.50 6.86 1.12
C ILE A 136 13.77 7.73 0.11
N VAL A 137 13.18 7.12 -0.92
CA VAL A 137 12.47 7.81 -1.99
C VAL A 137 11.07 7.22 -2.12
N PRO A 138 10.07 7.73 -1.38
CA PRO A 138 8.68 7.38 -1.65
C PRO A 138 8.29 7.87 -3.04
N VAL A 139 7.83 6.96 -3.89
CA VAL A 139 7.32 7.24 -5.24
C VAL A 139 5.80 7.16 -5.17
N ILE A 140 5.15 8.32 -5.00
CA ILE A 140 3.73 8.41 -4.64
C ILE A 140 2.93 9.35 -5.53
N THR A 141 3.57 10.29 -6.23
CA THR A 141 2.91 11.19 -7.19
C THR A 141 3.26 10.83 -8.63
N LYS A 142 2.45 11.29 -9.59
CA LYS A 142 2.77 11.13 -11.03
C LYS A 142 4.17 11.65 -11.38
N LYS A 143 4.56 12.81 -10.83
CA LYS A 143 5.89 13.39 -11.04
C LYS A 143 6.99 12.49 -10.50
N ASP A 144 6.77 11.85 -9.35
CA ASP A 144 7.71 10.89 -8.80
C ASP A 144 7.87 9.69 -9.73
N TYR A 145 6.77 9.12 -10.24
CA TYR A 145 6.83 7.99 -11.16
C TYR A 145 7.57 8.33 -12.46
N GLU A 146 7.37 9.52 -13.01
CA GLU A 146 8.10 10.00 -14.20
C GLU A 146 9.59 10.19 -13.92
N LYS A 147 9.94 10.74 -12.75
CA LYS A 147 11.32 11.04 -12.36
C LYS A 147 12.09 9.80 -11.91
N PHE A 148 11.42 8.86 -11.27
CA PHE A 148 11.96 7.71 -10.56
C PHE A 148 11.48 6.39 -11.18
N SER A 149 11.32 6.36 -12.50
CA SER A 149 10.83 5.19 -13.25
C SER A 149 11.81 4.01 -13.29
N ASP A 150 13.11 4.27 -13.10
CA ASP A 150 14.18 3.26 -13.12
C ASP A 150 14.70 3.01 -11.70
N PRO A 151 14.23 1.94 -11.02
CA PRO A 151 14.66 1.64 -9.67
C PRO A 151 16.11 1.17 -9.60
N GLU A 152 16.65 0.54 -10.66
CA GLU A 152 18.05 0.11 -10.67
C GLU A 152 19.00 1.30 -10.65
N LYS A 153 18.70 2.33 -11.44
CA LYS A 153 19.45 3.58 -11.45
C LYS A 153 19.42 4.26 -10.08
N LEU A 154 18.30 4.17 -9.36
CA LEU A 154 18.19 4.71 -8.00
C LEU A 154 19.11 3.98 -7.02
N TYR A 155 19.13 2.65 -7.04
CA TYR A 155 20.05 1.86 -6.22
C TYR A 155 21.52 2.16 -6.53
N LYS A 156 21.88 2.27 -7.81
CA LYS A 156 23.24 2.68 -8.23
C LYS A 156 23.64 4.05 -7.66
N ASN A 157 22.67 4.94 -7.43
CA ASN A 157 22.86 6.24 -6.80
C ASN A 157 22.69 6.23 -5.27
N GLY A 158 22.62 5.05 -4.64
CA GLY A 158 22.46 4.89 -3.20
C GLY A 158 21.09 5.34 -2.66
N LYS A 159 20.06 5.34 -3.52
CA LYS A 159 18.66 5.63 -3.16
C LYS A 159 17.86 4.33 -3.07
N ILE A 160 16.84 4.34 -2.20
CA ILE A 160 15.97 3.22 -1.89
C ILE A 160 14.53 3.66 -2.23
N PRO A 161 14.01 3.28 -3.40
CA PRO A 161 12.67 3.66 -3.82
C PRO A 161 11.59 2.79 -3.19
N ILE A 162 10.47 3.39 -2.78
CA ILE A 162 9.26 2.70 -2.32
C ILE A 162 8.11 3.11 -3.24
N TYR A 163 7.61 2.19 -4.08
CA TYR A 163 6.54 2.52 -5.02
C TYR A 163 5.18 2.27 -4.38
N LYS A 164 4.38 3.34 -4.19
CA LYS A 164 3.02 3.24 -3.64
C LYS A 164 1.97 3.54 -4.70
N ILE A 165 1.35 2.50 -5.23
CA ILE A 165 0.42 2.62 -6.36
C ILE A 165 -0.89 3.34 -6.01
N HIS A 166 -1.25 3.34 -4.72
CA HIS A 166 -2.38 4.11 -4.22
C HIS A 166 -1.97 5.49 -3.69
N SER A 167 -0.70 5.89 -3.87
CA SER A 167 -0.15 7.14 -3.31
C SER A 167 -0.22 7.18 -1.77
N SER A 168 -0.07 8.37 -1.18
CA SER A 168 -0.39 8.67 0.22
C SER A 168 -0.72 10.16 0.35
N HIS A 169 -1.41 10.54 1.43
CA HIS A 169 -1.83 11.92 1.65
C HIS A 169 -0.67 12.87 1.99
N ARG A 170 0.50 12.34 2.35
CA ARG A 170 1.73 13.11 2.59
C ARG A 170 2.95 12.27 2.21
N ASN A 171 3.99 12.90 1.70
CA ASN A 171 5.31 12.29 1.67
C ASN A 171 5.93 12.37 3.07
N MET A 172 5.93 11.28 3.84
CA MET A 172 6.49 11.24 5.20
C MET A 172 7.97 11.67 5.25
N ILE A 173 8.73 11.38 4.18
CA ILE A 173 10.13 11.75 4.08
C ILE A 173 10.28 13.25 3.81
N THR A 174 9.68 13.82 2.78
CA THR A 174 9.89 15.25 2.47
C THR A 174 9.03 16.20 3.30
N GLY A 175 7.92 15.71 3.88
CA GLY A 175 6.89 16.51 4.51
C GLY A 175 5.89 17.12 3.52
N GLU A 176 6.07 16.91 2.21
CA GLU A 176 5.19 17.42 1.16
C GLU A 176 3.76 16.89 1.32
N ASP A 177 2.78 17.79 1.30
CA ASP A 177 1.36 17.41 1.21
C ASP A 177 1.05 16.90 -0.20
N THR A 178 0.64 15.64 -0.28
CA THR A 178 0.32 14.95 -1.54
C THR A 178 -1.15 14.55 -1.62
N ARG A 179 -2.01 15.11 -0.75
CA ARG A 179 -3.44 14.77 -0.64
C ARG A 179 -4.17 14.89 -1.97
N THR A 180 -3.96 15.95 -2.73
CA THR A 180 -4.61 16.11 -4.04
C THR A 180 -4.26 14.95 -4.99
N SER A 181 -2.99 14.52 -5.02
CA SER A 181 -2.57 13.36 -5.82
C SER A 181 -3.21 12.08 -5.31
N PHE A 182 -3.23 11.87 -3.99
CA PHE A 182 -3.85 10.72 -3.35
C PHE A 182 -5.33 10.57 -3.68
N ILE A 183 -6.08 11.65 -3.52
CA ILE A 183 -7.51 11.73 -3.83
C ILE A 183 -7.77 11.41 -5.30
N ASN A 184 -6.99 12.01 -6.21
CA ASN A 184 -7.14 11.78 -7.64
C ASN A 184 -6.85 10.32 -8.01
N THR A 185 -5.84 9.70 -7.42
CA THR A 185 -5.52 8.28 -7.63
C THR A 185 -6.68 7.39 -7.19
N LEU A 186 -7.21 7.57 -5.98
CA LEU A 186 -8.35 6.76 -5.49
C LEU A 186 -9.60 6.96 -6.35
N LYS A 187 -9.89 8.20 -6.77
CA LYS A 187 -11.01 8.50 -7.69
C LYS A 187 -10.85 7.79 -9.02
N LEU A 188 -9.66 7.85 -9.63
CA LEU A 188 -9.39 7.20 -10.92
C LEU A 188 -9.54 5.68 -10.83
N ILE A 189 -9.05 5.07 -9.76
CA ILE A 189 -9.18 3.62 -9.54
C ILE A 189 -10.66 3.25 -9.39
N GLY A 190 -11.43 4.01 -8.60
CA GLY A 190 -12.88 3.79 -8.47
C GLY A 190 -13.66 4.00 -9.78
N LEU A 191 -13.32 5.02 -10.58
CA LEU A 191 -14.03 5.36 -11.82
C LEU A 191 -13.74 4.39 -12.97
N ASN A 192 -12.48 3.99 -13.16
CA ASN A 192 -12.11 3.02 -14.21
C ASN A 192 -12.77 1.65 -14.01
N GLN A 193 -13.25 1.40 -12.80
CA GLN A 193 -13.93 0.16 -12.44
C GLN A 193 -15.44 0.19 -12.70
N THR A 194 -16.05 1.38 -12.74
CA THR A 194 -17.48 1.53 -13.12
C THR A 194 -17.73 1.44 -14.62
N LYS A 195 -16.69 1.57 -15.46
CA LYS A 195 -16.79 1.48 -16.93
C LYS A 195 -16.58 0.06 -17.48
N SER A 196 -16.14 -0.87 -16.65
CA SER A 196 -15.79 -2.25 -17.03
C SER A 196 -16.81 -3.30 -16.57
N ASN A 197 -17.94 -2.85 -16.02
CA ASN A 197 -19.12 -3.64 -15.70
C ASN A 197 -20.30 -3.16 -16.57
#